data_AF-A0A382SRF0-F1
#
_entry.id   AF-A0A382SRF0-F1
#
_cell.length_a   1.000
_cell.length_b   1.000
_cell.length_c   1.000
_cell.angle_alpha   90.00
_cell.angle_beta   90.00
_cell.angle_gamma   90.00
#
_symmetry.space_group_name_H-M   'P 1'
#
loop_
_entity.id
_entity.type
_entity.pdbx_description
1 polymer ?
#
loop_
_entity_poly.entity_id
_entity_poly.type
_entity_poly.pdbx_seq_one_letter_code
_entity_poly.pdbx_strand_id
1 'polypeptide(L)'
;MTDKNRHYAVFTPALSGFYVHYISKQQHFDYVPQERIPAKFENGIEGMNFLNAEKGYFHYGFALYSAGHAQLDIQKAMEAEGMV
;
A
#
# COMPACT_ATOMS: atom_id res chain seq x y z
N MET A 1 20.38 9.69 -22.98
CA MET A 1 19.58 9.26 -21.80
C MET A 1 19.48 10.48 -20.90
N THR A 2 18.35 11.14 -20.65
CA THR A 2 16.95 10.71 -20.77
C THR A 2 16.02 11.94 -20.83
N ASP A 3 15.12 11.92 -21.82
CA ASP A 3 14.03 12.85 -22.16
C ASP A 3 12.92 13.01 -21.08
N LYS A 4 13.24 13.02 -19.79
CA LYS A 4 12.24 12.93 -18.71
C LYS A 4 12.29 14.03 -17.65
N ASN A 5 12.83 15.21 -17.97
CA ASN A 5 12.50 16.39 -17.16
C ASN A 5 11.09 16.87 -17.52
N ARG A 6 10.09 16.10 -17.05
CA ARG A 6 8.70 16.49 -17.18
C ARG A 6 8.45 17.61 -16.17
N HIS A 7 8.19 18.83 -16.66
CA HIS A 7 7.95 20.04 -15.84
C HIS A 7 6.59 20.02 -15.13
N TYR A 8 6.28 18.95 -14.41
CA TYR A 8 5.08 18.86 -13.59
C TYR A 8 5.39 18.18 -12.26
N ALA A 9 4.68 18.58 -11.21
CA ALA A 9 4.76 17.90 -9.92
C ALA A 9 4.08 16.53 -10.02
N VAL A 10 4.76 15.48 -9.58
CA VAL A 10 4.13 14.18 -9.36
C VAL A 10 3.29 14.29 -8.09
N PHE A 11 2.00 13.96 -8.19
CA PHE A 11 1.14 13.87 -7.00
C PHE A 11 1.60 12.70 -6.14
N THR A 12 1.84 12.92 -4.85
CA THR A 12 2.26 11.86 -3.94
C THR A 12 1.22 11.72 -2.83
N PRO A 13 0.29 10.77 -2.93
CA PRO A 13 -0.68 10.56 -1.86
C PRO A 13 0.07 10.19 -0.58
N ALA A 14 -0.25 10.87 0.51
CA ALA A 14 0.29 10.55 1.82
C ALA A 14 -0.29 9.21 2.29
N LEU A 15 0.58 8.24 2.57
CA LEU A 15 0.17 6.96 3.13
C LEU A 15 -0.19 7.14 4.60
N SER A 16 -1.45 6.86 4.93
CA SER A 16 -1.88 6.75 6.32
C SER A 16 -1.35 5.47 6.92
N GLY A 17 -0.75 5.54 8.11
CA GLY A 17 -0.32 4.35 8.85
C GLY A 17 -1.48 3.37 9.10
N PHE A 18 -2.71 3.85 9.27
CA PHE A 18 -3.89 2.98 9.40
C PHE A 18 -4.13 2.16 8.14
N TYR A 19 -3.97 2.78 6.97
CA TYR A 19 -4.20 2.13 5.68
C TYR A 19 -3.18 1.01 5.43
N VAL A 20 -1.89 1.36 5.61
CA VAL A 20 -0.79 0.40 5.50
C VAL A 20 -1.00 -0.74 6.48
N HIS A 21 -1.25 -0.43 7.75
CA HIS A 21 -1.42 -1.45 8.78
C HIS A 21 -2.61 -2.38 8.53
N TYR A 22 -3.70 -1.88 7.93
CA TYR A 22 -4.88 -2.69 7.59
C TYR A 22 -4.57 -3.71 6.49
N ILE A 23 -3.83 -3.28 5.46
CA ILE A 23 -3.40 -4.14 4.36
C ILE A 23 -2.34 -5.15 4.85
N SER A 24 -1.31 -4.68 5.57
CA SER A 24 -0.26 -5.56 6.15
C SER A 24 -0.87 -6.62 7.07
N LYS A 25 -1.84 -6.24 7.92
CA LYS A 25 -2.55 -7.20 8.77
C LYS A 25 -3.31 -8.24 7.95
N GLN A 26 -3.98 -7.83 6.87
CA GLN A 26 -4.69 -8.77 6.01
C GLN A 26 -3.74 -9.73 5.25
N GLN A 27 -2.50 -9.31 4.98
CA GLN A 27 -1.50 -10.17 4.34
C GLN A 27 -1.01 -11.30 5.26
N HIS A 28 -1.00 -11.07 6.58
CA HIS A 28 -0.53 -12.05 7.56
C HIS A 28 -1.65 -12.82 8.27
N PHE A 29 -2.82 -12.20 8.45
CA PHE A 29 -3.95 -12.76 9.19
C PHE A 29 -5.26 -12.42 8.47
N ASP A 30 -6.31 -13.21 8.65
CA ASP A 30 -7.65 -12.86 8.16
C ASP A 30 -8.29 -11.78 9.07
N TYR A 31 -7.77 -10.56 8.97
CA TYR A 31 -8.14 -9.43 9.82
C TYR A 31 -9.52 -8.85 9.48
N VAL A 32 -9.88 -8.92 8.20
CA VAL A 32 -11.17 -8.52 7.65
C VAL A 32 -11.90 -9.78 7.22
N PRO A 33 -12.92 -10.21 7.98
CA PRO A 33 -13.77 -11.32 7.59
C PRO A 33 -14.28 -11.14 6.16
N GLN A 34 -14.24 -12.21 5.36
CA GLN A 34 -14.64 -12.17 3.95
C GLN A 34 -16.08 -11.65 3.75
N GLU A 35 -16.97 -11.89 4.70
CA GLU A 35 -18.35 -11.36 4.72
C GLU A 35 -18.42 -9.82 4.75
N ARG A 36 -17.38 -9.13 5.23
CA ARG A 36 -17.29 -7.67 5.23
C ARG A 36 -16.63 -7.10 3.98
N ILE A 37 -16.03 -7.96 3.15
CA ILE A 37 -15.41 -7.56 1.90
C ILE A 37 -16.51 -7.52 0.83
N PRO A 38 -16.73 -6.38 0.15
CA PRO A 38 -17.75 -6.31 -0.89
C PRO A 38 -17.51 -7.35 -1.98
N ALA A 39 -18.56 -8.03 -2.45
CA ALA A 39 -18.43 -9.12 -3.43
C ALA A 39 -17.77 -8.71 -4.77
N LYS A 40 -17.74 -7.42 -5.09
CA LYS A 40 -17.07 -6.88 -6.29
C LYS A 40 -15.56 -6.68 -6.12
N PHE A 41 -15.02 -6.95 -4.93
CA PHE A 41 -13.60 -6.83 -4.65
C PHE A 41 -12.93 -8.18 -4.95
N GLU A 42 -12.63 -8.42 -6.23
CA GLU A 42 -12.06 -9.69 -6.73
C GLU A 42 -10.72 -10.05 -6.09
N ASN A 43 -9.90 -9.03 -5.78
CA ASN A 43 -8.59 -9.17 -5.12
C ASN A 43 -8.68 -8.88 -3.60
N GLY A 44 -9.89 -8.79 -3.04
CA GLY A 44 -10.12 -8.46 -1.64
C GLY A 44 -9.48 -7.15 -1.20
N ILE A 45 -8.93 -7.14 0.02
CA ILE A 45 -8.20 -6.00 0.60
C ILE A 45 -6.84 -5.80 -0.07
N GLU A 46 -6.20 -6.87 -0.57
CA GLU A 46 -4.94 -6.75 -1.32
C GLU A 46 -5.14 -5.96 -2.61
N GLY A 47 -6.34 -5.97 -3.19
CA GLY A 47 -6.67 -5.07 -4.30
C GLY A 47 -6.65 -3.58 -3.94
N MET A 48 -6.74 -3.23 -2.65
CA MET A 48 -6.54 -1.85 -2.23
C MET A 48 -5.05 -1.48 -2.18
N ASN A 49 -4.12 -2.45 -2.21
CA ASN A 49 -2.71 -2.16 -2.30
C ASN A 49 -2.36 -1.54 -3.67
N PHE A 50 -2.41 -0.22 -3.76
CA PHE A 50 -2.18 0.49 -5.02
C PHE A 50 -0.71 0.54 -5.45
N LEU A 51 0.22 0.20 -4.56
CA LEU A 51 1.63 0.03 -4.90
C LEU A 51 1.85 -1.32 -5.61
N ASN A 52 0.96 -2.29 -5.41
CA ASN A 52 1.01 -3.60 -6.07
C ASN A 52 0.53 -3.49 -7.53
N ALA A 53 1.43 -3.74 -8.47
CA ALA A 53 1.15 -3.65 -9.91
C ALA A 53 0.30 -4.82 -10.46
N GLU A 54 0.24 -5.95 -9.74
CA GLU A 54 -0.44 -7.16 -10.21
C GLU A 54 -1.85 -7.30 -9.61
N LYS A 55 -1.97 -7.03 -8.31
CA LYS A 55 -3.22 -7.27 -7.56
C LYS A 55 -3.98 -5.99 -7.25
N GLY A 56 -3.33 -4.82 -7.28
CA GLY A 56 -3.98 -3.54 -7.00
C GLY A 56 -5.07 -3.20 -8.02
N TYR A 57 -6.24 -2.76 -7.56
CA TYR A 57 -7.32 -2.27 -8.43
C TYR A 57 -6.91 -1.02 -9.21
N PHE A 58 -5.98 -0.24 -8.66
CA PHE A 58 -5.32 0.85 -9.34
C PHE A 58 -3.84 0.81 -8.99
N HIS A 59 -2.96 0.93 -9.99
CA HIS A 59 -1.52 1.01 -9.74
C HIS A 59 -1.07 2.46 -9.76
N TYR A 60 -0.43 2.90 -8.67
CA TYR A 60 0.19 4.21 -8.58
C TYR A 60 1.56 4.07 -7.88
N GLY A 61 2.64 4.14 -8.66
CA GLY A 61 3.99 3.85 -8.19
C GLY A 61 4.64 4.91 -7.31
N PHE A 62 3.90 5.94 -6.88
CA PHE A 62 4.43 7.01 -6.02
C PHE A 62 3.55 7.18 -4.80
N ALA A 63 4.16 7.21 -3.62
CA ALA A 63 3.46 7.52 -2.39
C ALA A 63 4.38 8.30 -1.45
N LEU A 64 3.80 9.17 -0.63
CA LEU A 64 4.55 9.86 0.41
C LEU A 64 4.44 9.06 1.70
N TYR A 65 5.55 8.43 2.09
CA TYR A 65 5.66 7.70 3.34
C TYR A 65 6.43 8.52 4.38
N SER A 66 5.84 8.72 5.56
CA SER A 66 6.44 9.53 6.62
C SER A 66 7.53 8.74 7.33
N ALA A 67 8.79 9.14 7.18
CA ALA A 67 9.94 8.51 7.85
C ALA A 67 9.84 8.49 9.40
N GLY A 68 9.02 9.36 10.01
CA GLY A 68 8.73 9.31 11.46
C GLY A 68 7.87 8.11 11.89
N HIS A 69 7.25 7.39 10.95
CA HIS A 69 6.50 6.16 11.18
C HIS A 69 7.28 4.91 10.74
N ALA A 70 8.46 5.08 10.12
CA ALA A 70 9.27 3.98 9.65
C ALA A 70 9.91 3.23 10.82
N GLN A 71 9.78 1.91 10.82
CA GLN A 71 10.38 1.07 11.85
C GLN A 71 11.86 0.81 11.53
N LEU A 72 12.75 1.04 12.50
CA LEU A 72 14.19 0.75 12.31
C LEU A 72 14.48 -0.76 12.21
N ASP A 73 13.64 -1.57 12.84
CA ASP A 73 13.73 -3.03 12.84
C ASP A 73 13.06 -3.58 11.58
N ILE A 74 13.87 -4.12 10.67
CA ILE A 74 13.43 -4.60 9.34
C ILE A 74 12.42 -5.74 9.47
N GLN A 75 12.54 -6.63 10.45
CA GLN A 75 11.59 -7.73 10.60
C GLN A 75 10.21 -7.20 10.98
N LYS A 76 10.17 -6.26 11.93
CA LYS A 76 8.92 -5.60 12.33
C LYS A 76 8.37 -4.68 11.24
N ALA A 77 9.23 -4.09 10.41
CA ALA A 77 8.82 -3.29 9.27
C ALA A 77 8.08 -4.14 8.24
N MET A 78 8.59 -5.34 7.92
CA MET A 78 7.92 -6.24 6.98
C MET A 78 6.50 -6.63 7.44
N GLU A 79 6.31 -6.83 8.75
CA GLU A 79 5.00 -7.19 9.32
C GLU A 79 4.04 -6.00 9.42
N ALA A 80 4.56 -4.80 9.72
CA ALA A 80 3.74 -3.61 9.95
C ALA A 80 3.49 -2.79 8.68
N GLU A 81 4.42 -2.82 7.73
CA GLU A 81 4.55 -1.92 6.58
C GLU A 81 4.58 -2.69 5.24
N GLY A 82 3.97 -3.87 5.13
CA GLY A 82 4.01 -4.75 3.94
C GLY A 82 3.53 -4.17 2.60
N MET A 83 3.08 -2.91 2.58
CA MET A 83 2.82 -2.17 1.35
C MET A 83 4.06 -1.44 0.78
N VAL A 84 5.06 -1.14 1.61
CA VAL A 84 6.20 -0.26 1.31
C VAL A 84 7.50 -1.08 1.24
#